data_AF-A0A7J9CUE4-F1
#
_entry.id   AF-A0A7J9CUE4-F1
#
_cell.length_a   1.000
_cell.length_b   1.000
_cell.length_c   1.000
_cell.angle_alpha   90.00
_cell.angle_beta   90.00
_cell.angle_gamma   90.00
#
_symmetry.space_group_name_H-M   'P 1'
#
loop_
_entity.id
_entity.type
_entity.pdbx_description
1 polymer ?
#
loop_
_entity_poly.entity_id
_entity_poly.type
_entity_poly.pdbx_seq_one_letter_code
_entity_poly.pdbx_strand_id
1 'polypeptide(L)' 'MGAGNHVKLRLRRPNRDWDFYPFDQVLDTMLHKLCYNAYGPHKSSFYKLWDELRKVYFHYFR' A
#
# COMPACT_ATOMS: atom_id res chain seq x y z
N MET A 1 2.46 -15.75 8.03
CA MET A 1 2.50 -14.43 8.69
C MET A 1 3.88 -13.83 8.44
N GLY A 2 4.01 -12.89 7.52
CA GLY A 2 5.30 -12.28 7.17
C GLY A 2 5.37 -10.80 7.52
N ALA A 3 4.69 -10.39 8.62
CA ALA A 3 4.52 -9.04 9.20
C ALA A 3 5.52 -7.94 8.78
N GLY A 4 5.56 -7.58 7.50
CA GLY A 4 6.48 -6.58 6.95
C GLY A 4 7.88 -7.07 6.60
N ASN A 5 8.25 -8.33 6.86
CA ASN A 5 9.59 -8.86 6.57
C ASN A 5 9.93 -8.79 5.07
N HIS A 6 8.92 -8.96 4.21
CA HIS A 6 9.02 -8.71 2.79
C HIS A 6 7.70 -8.17 2.24
N VAL A 7 7.75 -7.01 1.59
CA VAL A 7 6.62 -6.43 0.86
C VAL A 7 6.89 -6.54 -0.64
N LYS A 8 5.97 -7.18 -1.37
CA LYS A 8 6.03 -7.29 -2.83
C LYS A 8 4.98 -6.39 -3.46
N LEU A 9 5.44 -5.45 -4.28
CA LEU A 9 4.60 -4.57 -5.08
C LEU A 9 4.66 -4.99 -6.55
N ARG A 10 3.50 -4.99 -7.20
CA ARG A 10 3.46 -5.13 -8.66
C ARG A 10 3.61 -3.74 -9.27
N LEU A 11 4.73 -3.50 -9.93
CA LEU A 11 5.02 -2.22 -10.58
C LEU A 11 4.50 -2.15 -12.02
N ARG A 12 4.30 -3.30 -12.67
CA ARG A 12 3.97 -3.43 -14.09
C ARG A 12 2.65 -4.13 -14.31
N ARG A 13 1.93 -3.76 -15.37
CA ARG A 13 0.73 -4.47 -15.78
C ARG A 13 1.07 -5.91 -16.19
N PRO A 14 0.15 -6.85 -15.97
CA PRO A 14 0.35 -8.24 -16.42
C PRO A 14 0.64 -8.29 -17.92
N ASN A 15 1.65 -9.08 -18.30
CA ASN A 15 2.06 -9.32 -19.69
C ASN A 15 2.48 -8.06 -20.47
N ARG A 16 2.91 -7.01 -19.77
CA ARG A 16 3.36 -5.74 -20.37
C ARG A 16 4.56 -5.17 -19.61
N ASP A 17 5.75 -5.59 -19.99
CA ASP A 17 6.98 -5.29 -19.24
C ASP A 17 7.37 -3.81 -19.22
N TRP A 18 6.79 -3.01 -20.11
CA TRP A 18 7.04 -1.56 -20.21
C TRP A 18 5.87 -0.69 -19.72
N ASP A 19 4.74 -1.30 -19.34
CA ASP A 19 3.53 -0.60 -18.89
C ASP A 19 3.48 -0.59 -17.35
N PHE A 20 3.92 0.52 -16.76
CA PHE A 20 3.97 0.70 -15.31
C PHE A 20 2.65 1.25 -14.75
N TYR A 21 2.33 0.84 -13.52
CA TYR A 21 1.24 1.50 -12.78
C TYR A 21 1.64 2.93 -12.41
N PRO A 22 0.68 3.88 -12.40
CA PRO A 22 0.94 5.23 -11.89
C PRO A 22 1.47 5.19 -10.45
N PHE A 23 2.36 6.13 -10.12
CA PHE A 23 2.99 6.22 -8.80
C PHE A 23 1.96 6.18 -7.66
N ASP A 24 0.87 6.96 -7.76
CA ASP A 24 -0.19 7.01 -6.76
C ASP A 24 -0.82 5.63 -6.47
N GLN A 25 -0.96 4.77 -7.49
CA GLN A 25 -1.51 3.42 -7.31
C GLN A 25 -0.50 2.47 -6.64
N VAL A 26 0.77 2.60 -7.00
CA VAL A 26 1.86 1.83 -6.35
C VAL A 26 1.98 2.23 -4.89
N LEU A 27 1.96 3.53 -4.62
CA LEU A 27 2.03 4.09 -3.27
C LEU A 27 0.83 3.65 -2.43
N ASP A 28 -0.39 3.74 -2.95
CA ASP A 28 -1.57 3.31 -2.22
C ASP A 28 -1.52 1.81 -1.86
N THR A 29 -1.04 0.99 -2.79
CA THR A 29 -0.79 -0.43 -2.54
C THR A 29 0.27 -0.65 -1.47
N MET A 30 1.34 0.16 -1.44
CA MET A 30 2.36 0.11 -0.41
C MET A 30 1.79 0.44 0.97
N LEU A 31 1.00 1.51 1.09
CA LEU A 31 0.34 1.90 2.35
C LEU A 31 -0.62 0.81 2.84
N HIS A 32 -1.40 0.20 1.94
CA HIS A 32 -2.22 -0.98 2.26
C HIS A 32 -1.37 -2.12 2.79
N LYS A 33 -0.23 -2.43 2.14
CA LYS A 33 0.63 -3.53 2.56
C LYS A 33 1.28 -3.30 3.92
N LEU A 34 1.66 -2.06 4.24
CA LEU A 34 2.20 -1.69 5.54
C LEU A 34 1.18 -1.87 6.68
N CYS A 35 -0.12 -1.72 6.41
CA CYS A 35 -1.17 -1.97 7.42
C CYS A 35 -1.17 -3.43 7.92
N TYR A 36 -0.71 -4.38 7.11
CA TYR A 36 -0.57 -5.78 7.55
C TYR A 36 0.52 -6.01 8.61
N ASN A 37 1.39 -5.03 8.86
CA ASN A 37 2.35 -5.10 9.97
C ASN A 37 1.64 -5.02 11.33
N ALA A 38 0.49 -4.33 11.38
CA ALA A 38 -0.31 -4.18 12.59
C ALA A 38 -1.56 -5.08 12.61
N TYR A 39 -2.21 -5.27 11.45
CA TYR A 39 -3.50 -5.95 11.36
C TYR A 39 -3.53 -7.00 10.24
N GLY A 40 -3.71 -8.27 10.60
CA GLY A 40 -3.83 -9.35 9.60
C GLY A 40 -5.13 -9.28 8.77
N PRO A 41 -6.32 -9.27 9.42
CA PRO A 41 -7.60 -9.20 8.71
C PRO A 41 -7.98 -7.78 8.27
N HIS A 42 -8.70 -7.65 7.16
CA HIS A 42 -9.31 -6.39 6.70
C HIS A 42 -10.54 -6.01 7.56
N LYS A 43 -10.29 -5.58 8.79
CA LYS A 43 -11.30 -5.07 9.73
C LYS A 43 -11.25 -3.54 9.80
N SER A 44 -12.20 -2.93 10.50
CA SER A 44 -12.28 -1.47 10.66
C SER A 44 -10.97 -0.82 11.11
N SER A 45 -10.22 -1.47 12.00
CA SER A 45 -8.90 -0.99 12.46
C SER A 45 -7.86 -0.94 11.34
N PHE A 46 -7.89 -1.90 10.41
CA PHE A 46 -7.01 -1.92 9.23
C PHE A 46 -7.32 -0.70 8.34
N TYR A 47 -8.59 -0.50 7.98
CA TYR A 47 -8.99 0.60 7.10
C TYR A 47 -8.74 1.96 7.76
N LYS A 48 -8.96 2.07 9.07
CA LYS A 48 -8.63 3.29 9.82
C LYS A 48 -7.14 3.62 9.73
N LEU A 49 -6.25 2.65 9.96
CA LEU A 49 -4.81 2.88 9.83
C LEU A 49 -4.41 3.28 8.41
N TRP A 50 -4.96 2.61 7.39
CA TRP A 50 -4.68 2.93 6.00
C TRP A 50 -5.09 4.36 5.62
N ASP A 51 -6.27 4.80 6.08
CA ASP A 51 -6.77 6.15 5.86
C ASP A 51 -5.89 7.21 6.55
N GLU A 52 -5.46 6.98 7.79
CA GLU A 52 -4.54 7.88 8.49
C GLU A 52 -3.18 7.99 7.78
N LEU A 53 -2.62 6.88 7.28
CA LEU A 53 -1.37 6.92 6.50
C LEU A 53 -1.53 7.72 5.20
N ARG A 54 -2.66 7.59 4.52
CA ARG A 54 -2.97 8.36 3.31
C ARG A 54 -3.10 9.86 3.63
N LYS A 55 -3.79 10.22 4.71
CA LYS A 55 -3.92 11.62 5.17
C LYS A 55 -2.56 12.24 5.43
N VAL A 56 -1.67 11.54 6.17
CA VAL A 56 -0.30 12.01 6.42
C VAL A 56 0.43 12.25 5.10
N TYR A 57 0.41 11.29 4.17
CA TYR A 57 1.07 11.47 2.88
C TYR A 57 0.53 12.68 2.10
N PHE A 58 -0.79 12.78 1.95
CA PHE A 58 -1.41 13.89 1.22
C PHE A 58 -1.25 15.24 1.90
N HIS A 59 -1.09 15.28 3.22
CA HIS A 59 -0.86 16.51 3.95
C HIS A 59 0.58 17.02 3.82
N TYR A 60 1.56 16.11 3.81
CA TYR A 60 2.97 16.49 3.85
C TYR A 60 3.69 16.49 2.49
N PHE A 61 3.22 15.70 1.52
CA PHE A 61 4.00 15.40 0.31
C PHE A 61 3.26 15.63 -1.02
N ARG A 62 2.02 16.13 -0.97
CA ARG A 62 1.24 16.50 -2.16
C ARG A 62 0.58 17.86 -1.94
#